data_AF-A0A6F8YTE7-F1
#
_entry.id   AF-A0A6F8YTE7-F1
#
_cell.length_a   1.000
_cell.length_b   1.000
_cell.length_c   1.000
_cell.angle_alpha   90.00
_cell.angle_beta   90.00
_cell.angle_gamma   90.00
#
_symmetry.space_group_name_H-M   'P 1'
#
loop_
_entity.id
_entity.type
_entity.pdbx_description
1 polymer ?
#
loop_
_entity_poly.entity_id
_entity_poly.type
_entity_poly.pdbx_seq_one_letter_code
_entity_poly.pdbx_strand_id
1 'polypeptide(L)'
;MLTDARGDLGGRGGLVLARTWWSRRQWHQLSIVVGSVRPGRYSRAVAEWVLATAKDRDDAEFELVDPADHPLPHLDEPVPASASRYTNAHTKA
;
A
#
# COMPACT_ATOMS: atom_id res chain seq x y z
N MET A 1 15.76 -11.66 -33.02
CA MET A 1 15.30 -10.95 -34.23
C MET A 1 13.81 -11.17 -34.35
N LEU A 2 12.98 -10.21 -33.90
CA LEU A 2 11.54 -10.24 -34.14
C LEU A 2 11.27 -9.50 -35.45
N THR A 3 10.67 -10.18 -36.41
CA THR A 3 10.05 -9.56 -37.58
C THR A 3 8.53 -9.56 -37.43
N ASP A 4 7.99 -8.45 -37.91
CA ASP A 4 6.61 -7.95 -37.91
C ASP A 4 5.55 -8.91 -38.49
N ALA A 5 4.30 -8.74 -38.05
CA ALA A 5 3.10 -9.11 -38.79
C ALA A 5 1.87 -8.31 -38.27
N ARG A 6 1.83 -7.00 -38.52
CA ARG A 6 0.55 -6.26 -38.54
C ARG A 6 -0.15 -6.49 -39.87
N GLY A 7 -0.98 -7.55 -39.91
CA GLY A 7 -1.95 -7.79 -40.97
C GLY A 7 -3.29 -7.09 -40.67
N ASP A 8 -3.67 -6.20 -41.58
CA ASP A 8 -5.01 -5.63 -41.76
C ASP A 8 -6.09 -6.71 -41.90
N LEU A 9 -7.24 -6.55 -41.25
CA LEU A 9 -8.50 -7.20 -41.63
C LEU A 9 -9.72 -6.35 -41.23
N GLY A 10 -10.31 -5.70 -42.23
CA GLY A 10 -11.74 -5.39 -42.22
C GLY A 10 -12.60 -6.65 -42.43
N GLY A 11 -13.72 -6.76 -41.73
CA GLY A 11 -14.72 -7.82 -41.94
C GLY A 11 -15.70 -7.95 -40.79
N ARG A 12 -17.00 -7.73 -41.06
CA ARG A 12 -18.10 -7.88 -40.09
C ARG A 12 -18.44 -9.36 -39.90
N GLY A 13 -18.75 -9.74 -38.66
CA GLY A 13 -19.59 -10.90 -38.32
C GLY A 13 -18.83 -12.08 -37.70
N GLY A 14 -19.27 -12.50 -36.52
CA GLY A 14 -18.86 -13.78 -35.93
C GLY A 14 -18.52 -13.69 -34.45
N LEU A 15 -19.50 -14.02 -33.61
CA LEU A 15 -19.30 -14.47 -32.23
C LEU A 15 -18.23 -15.56 -32.22
N VAL A 16 -17.15 -15.43 -31.43
CA VAL A 16 -16.36 -16.51 -30.78
C VAL A 16 -15.18 -15.90 -30.00
N LEU A 17 -15.24 -16.07 -28.68
CA LEU A 17 -14.15 -16.23 -27.70
C LEU A 17 -13.10 -15.11 -27.51
N ALA A 18 -13.10 -14.53 -26.31
CA ALA A 18 -11.85 -14.22 -25.60
C ALA A 18 -12.07 -14.18 -24.09
N ARG A 19 -12.20 -15.38 -23.53
CA ARG A 19 -12.18 -15.70 -22.10
C ARG A 19 -10.77 -15.54 -21.53
N THR A 20 -10.16 -14.36 -21.72
CA THR A 20 -8.76 -14.05 -21.31
C THR A 20 -8.59 -12.60 -20.85
N TRP A 21 -9.64 -12.02 -20.26
CA TRP A 21 -9.58 -10.68 -19.66
C TRP A 21 -8.56 -10.55 -18.51
N TRP A 22 -8.13 -11.68 -17.95
CA TRP A 22 -7.19 -11.78 -16.83
C TRP A 22 -5.72 -11.97 -17.24
N SER A 23 -5.39 -11.96 -18.54
CA SER A 23 -4.01 -12.14 -19.01
C SER A 23 -3.17 -10.85 -19.00
N ARG A 24 -3.59 -9.81 -18.27
CA ARG A 24 -2.76 -8.64 -18.00
C ARG A 24 -2.04 -8.88 -16.68
N ARG A 25 -0.70 -8.81 -16.69
CA ARG A 25 0.16 -8.72 -15.50
C ARG A 25 -0.50 -7.65 -14.60
N GLN A 26 -1.11 -8.07 -13.50
CA GLN A 26 -1.80 -7.15 -12.61
C GLN A 26 -0.71 -6.41 -11.84
N TRP A 27 -0.53 -5.14 -12.19
CA TRP A 27 0.38 -4.27 -11.46
C TRP A 27 -0.32 -3.85 -10.17
N HIS A 28 0.13 -4.38 -9.03
CA HIS A 28 -0.45 -4.07 -7.73
C HIS A 28 0.38 -2.99 -7.05
N GLN A 29 -0.29 -1.93 -6.59
CA GLN A 29 0.30 -0.97 -5.66
C GLN A 29 -0.13 -1.36 -4.24
N LEU A 30 0.85 -1.58 -3.37
CA LEU A 30 0.65 -2.06 -2.01
C LEU A 30 1.26 -1.07 -1.01
N SER A 31 0.44 -0.56 -0.09
CA SER A 31 0.89 0.36 0.95
C SER A 31 1.17 -0.39 2.24
N ILE A 32 2.35 -0.16 2.83
CA ILE A 32 2.74 -0.64 4.16
C ILE A 32 2.41 0.49 5.14
N VAL A 33 1.41 0.28 6.00
CA VAL A 33 0.96 1.31 6.95
C VAL A 33 1.56 1.08 8.33
N VAL A 34 2.20 2.11 8.91
CA VAL A 34 2.73 2.05 10.27
C VAL A 34 1.57 2.00 11.28
N GLY A 35 1.57 0.98 12.15
CA GLY A 35 0.45 0.70 13.06
C GLY A 35 0.40 1.52 14.37
N SER A 36 1.25 2.52 14.55
CA SER A 36 1.28 3.36 15.76
C SER A 36 1.88 4.72 15.44
N VAL A 37 1.40 5.76 16.11
CA VAL A 37 1.99 7.12 16.08
C VAL A 37 2.55 7.53 17.44
N ARG A 38 2.48 6.65 18.44
CA ARG A 38 2.92 6.94 19.82
C ARG A 38 4.43 7.22 19.89
N PRO A 39 4.89 8.06 20.84
CA PRO A 39 6.30 8.25 21.12
C PRO A 39 7.00 6.92 21.44
N GLY A 40 8.24 6.74 20.95
CA GLY A 40 9.02 5.52 21.18
C GLY A 40 8.52 4.28 20.43
N ARG A 41 7.67 4.45 19.39
CA ARG A 41 7.17 3.34 18.57
C ARG A 41 8.29 2.57 17.85
N TYR A 42 8.23 1.24 17.92
CA TYR A 42 9.07 0.34 17.11
C TYR A 42 8.46 0.01 15.75
N SER A 43 7.16 0.29 15.56
CA SER A 43 6.41 -0.05 14.34
C SER A 43 7.00 0.57 13.09
N ARG A 44 7.60 1.77 13.17
CA ARG A 44 8.27 2.41 12.03
C ARG A 44 9.47 1.60 11.55
N ALA A 45 10.36 1.21 12.45
CA ALA A 45 11.55 0.42 12.11
C ALA A 45 11.17 -0.94 11.50
N VAL A 46 10.13 -1.59 12.03
CA VAL A 46 9.61 -2.85 11.46
C VAL A 46 9.04 -2.61 10.05
N ALA A 47 8.27 -1.55 9.85
CA ALA A 47 7.69 -1.23 8.54
C ALA A 47 8.75 -0.87 7.49
N GLU A 48 9.82 -0.16 7.88
CA GLU A 48 10.99 0.10 7.04
C GLU A 48 11.73 -1.20 6.66
N TRP A 49 11.88 -2.14 7.61
CA TRP A 49 12.44 -3.47 7.33
C TRP A 49 11.57 -4.29 6.36
N VAL A 50 10.24 -4.26 6.52
CA VAL A 50 9.32 -4.90 5.57
C VAL A 50 9.45 -4.27 4.18
N LEU A 51 9.47 -2.93 4.07
CA LEU A 51 9.66 -2.25 2.79
C LEU A 51 10.99 -2.65 2.15
N ALA A 52 12.08 -2.70 2.92
CA ALA A 52 13.39 -3.10 2.42
C ALA A 52 13.36 -4.53 1.85
N THR A 53 12.64 -5.44 2.50
CA THR A 53 12.47 -6.83 2.02
C THR A 53 11.55 -6.90 0.79
N ALA A 54 10.51 -6.06 0.73
CA ALA A 54 9.55 -6.04 -0.36
C ALA A 54 10.12 -5.44 -1.66
N LYS A 55 11.13 -4.56 -1.58
CA LYS A 55 11.81 -3.96 -2.73
C LYS A 55 12.45 -4.96 -3.69
N ASP A 56 12.74 -6.18 -3.22
CA ASP A 56 13.32 -7.24 -4.05
C ASP A 56 12.27 -7.97 -4.92
N ARG A 57 10.97 -7.64 -4.77
CA ARG A 57 9.88 -8.23 -5.54
C ARG A 57 9.60 -7.44 -6.81
N ASP A 58 9.27 -8.14 -7.89
CA ASP A 58 8.95 -7.55 -9.21
C ASP A 58 7.46 -7.66 -9.59
N ASP A 59 6.63 -8.16 -8.67
CA ASP A 59 5.21 -8.43 -8.88
C ASP A 59 4.28 -7.36 -8.30
N ALA A 60 4.82 -6.36 -7.59
CA ALA A 60 4.08 -5.22 -7.06
C ALA A 60 5.01 -4.02 -6.81
N GLU A 61 4.41 -2.83 -6.72
CA GLU A 61 5.04 -1.62 -6.19
C GLU A 61 4.68 -1.44 -4.72
N PHE A 62 5.65 -1.02 -3.92
CA PHE A 62 5.48 -0.87 -2.47
C PHE A 62 5.79 0.55 -2.03
N GLU A 63 4.95 1.09 -1.16
CA GLU A 63 5.16 2.37 -0.48
C GLU A 63 4.99 2.23 1.03
N LEU A 64 5.65 3.11 1.79
CA LEU A 64 5.48 3.21 3.24
C LEU A 64 4.64 4.42 3.57
N VAL A 65 3.59 4.23 4.36
CA VAL A 65 2.72 5.28 4.87
C VAL A 65 2.86 5.32 6.39
N ASP A 66 3.43 6.41 6.92
CA ASP A 66 3.49 6.64 8.37
C ASP A 66 2.41 7.66 8.77
N PRO A 67 1.37 7.24 9.50
CA PRO A 67 0.34 8.16 9.96
C PRO A 67 0.88 9.25 10.88
N ALA A 68 2.09 9.11 11.45
CA ALA A 68 2.72 10.16 12.27
C ALA A 68 3.17 11.37 11.44
N ASP A 69 3.32 11.22 10.12
CA ASP A 69 3.63 12.33 9.21
C ASP A 69 2.40 13.21 8.93
N HIS A 70 1.23 12.76 9.39
CA HIS A 70 -0.04 13.48 9.35
C HIS A 70 -0.49 13.77 10.79
N PRO A 71 -0.88 15.01 11.14
CA PRO A 71 -1.28 15.32 12.50
C PRO A 71 -2.55 14.54 12.90
N LEU A 72 -2.37 13.50 13.71
CA LEU A 72 -3.43 12.67 14.30
C LEU A 72 -3.50 12.91 15.82
N PRO A 73 -4.04 14.06 16.27
CA PRO A 73 -3.90 14.52 17.65
C PRO A 73 -4.51 13.56 18.68
N HIS A 74 -5.48 12.74 18.34
CA HIS A 74 -6.13 11.88 19.33
C HIS A 74 -5.41 10.55 19.62
N LEU A 75 -4.31 10.24 18.93
CA LEU A 75 -3.67 8.92 18.98
C LEU A 75 -2.20 8.96 19.45
N ASP A 76 -1.71 10.12 19.88
CA ASP A 76 -0.31 10.38 20.22
C ASP A 76 0.03 10.21 21.71
N GLU A 77 -0.95 9.85 22.55
CA GLU A 77 -0.71 9.57 23.98
C GLU A 77 0.25 8.38 24.17
N PRO A 78 1.19 8.45 25.12
CA PRO A 78 2.13 7.35 25.40
C PRO A 78 1.44 6.06 25.86
N VAL A 79 0.31 6.19 26.57
CA VAL A 79 -0.43 5.09 27.18
C VAL A 79 -1.81 4.90 26.51
N PRO A 80 -2.37 3.68 26.50
CA PRO A 80 -3.69 3.43 25.95
C PRO A 80 -4.80 4.23 26.67
N ALA A 81 -5.84 4.60 25.93
CA ALA A 81 -7.01 5.29 26.49
C ALA A 81 -7.67 4.55 27.66
N SER A 82 -7.62 3.20 27.66
CA SER A 82 -8.13 2.37 28.77
C SER A 82 -7.43 2.59 30.11
N ALA A 83 -6.23 3.22 30.11
CA ALA A 83 -5.53 3.59 31.34
C ALA A 83 -6.01 4.92 31.94
N SER A 84 -6.84 5.70 31.22
CA SER A 84 -7.36 7.02 31.65
C SER A 84 -6.28 8.01 32.12
N ARG A 85 -5.08 7.92 31.55
CA ARG A 85 -3.93 8.77 31.88
C ARG A 85 -3.57 9.67 30.70
N TYR A 86 -4.34 10.73 30.50
CA TYR A 86 -4.14 11.71 29.43
C TYR A 86 -3.10 12.74 29.84
N THR A 87 -2.00 12.83 29.10
CA THR A 87 -0.89 13.74 29.38
C THR A 87 -0.94 14.99 28.50
N ASN A 88 -1.41 14.84 27.27
CA ASN A 88 -1.48 15.92 26.30
C ASN A 88 -2.65 16.89 26.62
N ALA A 89 -2.54 18.14 26.19
CA ALA A 89 -3.60 19.13 26.41
C ALA A 89 -4.82 18.86 25.52
N HIS A 90 -4.60 18.45 24.27
CA HIS A 90 -5.63 18.20 23.26
C HIS A 90 -6.39 16.87 23.41
N THR A 91 -6.05 16.08 24.42
CA THR A 91 -6.68 14.79 24.76
C THR A 91 -7.43 14.81 26.08
N LYS A 92 -7.34 15.92 26.83
CA LYS A 92 -8.14 16.18 28.03
C LYS A 92 -9.49 16.76 27.61
N ALA A 93 -10.56 16.36 28.32
CA ALA A 93 -11.92 16.86 28.11
C ALA A 93 -12.12 18.23 28.77
#